data_AF-A0A950MJR7-F1
#
_entry.id   AF-A0A950MJR7-F1
#
_cell.length_a   1.000
_cell.length_b   1.000
_cell.length_c   1.000
_cell.angle_alpha   90.00
_cell.angle_beta   90.00
_cell.angle_gamma   90.00
#
_symmetry.space_group_name_H-M   'P 1'
#
loop_
_entity.id
_entity.type
_entity.pdbx_description
1 polymer ?
#
loop_
_entity_poly.entity_id
_entity_poly.type
_entity_poly.pdbx_seq_one_letter_code
_entity_poly.pdbx_strand_id
1 'polypeptide(L)'
;MDQTLDAIKTRIPEFAGYSDEVARRLADEQIRALVGEALALLNERHADYFTGEAMTSYDTLIRRCEFVNQEVFRFIEYATLNDGRKVELARVDYALVEKAAQACEVTAESLAEYLGQLEAAFDHRDGAITEAV
;
A
#
# COMPACT_ATOMS: atom_id res chain seq x y z
N MET A 1 10.48 19.14 -7.98
CA MET A 1 9.47 18.44 -7.17
C MET A 1 9.15 17.17 -7.94
N ASP A 2 9.30 16.01 -7.30
CA ASP A 2 9.14 14.72 -7.96
C ASP A 2 7.65 14.50 -8.27
N GLN A 3 7.31 14.38 -9.55
CA GLN A 3 5.92 14.31 -10.03
C GLN A 3 5.13 13.18 -9.35
N THR A 4 5.82 12.13 -8.91
CA THR A 4 5.22 10.99 -8.22
C THR A 4 4.77 11.32 -6.78
N LEU A 5 5.56 12.07 -6.01
CA LEU A 5 5.16 12.48 -4.66
C LEU A 5 3.95 13.42 -4.70
N ASP A 6 3.91 14.32 -5.69
CA ASP A 6 2.76 15.20 -5.89
C ASP A 6 1.51 14.42 -6.28
N ALA A 7 1.66 13.33 -7.05
CA ALA A 7 0.57 12.45 -7.41
C ALA A 7 0.01 11.69 -6.19
N ILE A 8 0.85 11.15 -5.30
CA ILE A 8 0.40 10.54 -4.04
C ILE A 8 -0.38 11.55 -3.20
N LYS A 9 0.07 12.81 -3.15
CA LYS A 9 -0.59 13.88 -2.40
C LYS A 9 -2.00 14.22 -2.89
N THR A 10 -2.37 13.83 -4.10
CA THR A 10 -3.76 13.96 -4.56
C THR A 10 -4.71 13.02 -3.81
N ARG A 11 -4.19 11.94 -3.23
CA ARG A 11 -4.93 10.92 -2.48
C ARG A 11 -4.66 10.99 -0.97
N ILE A 12 -3.44 11.32 -0.59
CA ILE A 12 -3.00 11.49 0.80
C ILE A 12 -2.44 12.91 0.94
N PRO A 13 -3.27 13.94 1.21
CA PRO A 13 -2.84 15.34 1.20
C PRO A 13 -1.62 15.64 2.09
N GLU A 14 -1.54 14.97 3.24
CA GLU A 14 -0.45 15.11 4.21
C GLU A 14 0.63 14.03 4.06
N PHE A 15 0.81 13.47 2.86
CA PHE A 15 1.79 12.41 2.64
C PHE A 15 3.19 12.84 3.08
N ALA A 16 3.75 12.09 4.05
CA ALA A 16 4.96 12.48 4.77
C ALA A 16 6.23 12.32 3.93
N GLY A 17 6.24 11.37 2.99
CA GLY A 17 7.41 11.06 2.16
C GLY A 17 8.53 10.35 2.93
N TYR A 18 9.78 10.57 2.52
CA TYR A 18 10.90 9.73 2.96
C TYR A 18 12.15 10.54 3.36
N SER A 19 11.97 11.75 3.89
CA SER A 19 13.08 12.65 4.26
C SER A 19 13.93 12.10 5.40
N ASP A 20 13.31 11.45 6.37
CA ASP A 20 13.88 10.98 7.62
C ASP A 20 13.08 9.78 8.15
N GLU A 21 13.51 9.19 9.27
CA GLU A 21 12.87 8.01 9.87
C GLU A 21 11.39 8.24 10.23
N VAL A 22 11.05 9.42 10.74
CA VAL A 22 9.70 9.75 11.17
C VAL A 22 8.80 9.86 9.94
N ALA A 23 9.26 10.56 8.90
CA ALA A 23 8.55 10.66 7.64
C ALA A 23 8.32 9.28 7.00
N ARG A 24 9.34 8.40 6.99
CA ARG A 24 9.20 7.05 6.42
C ARG A 24 8.18 6.20 7.18
N ARG A 25 8.18 6.25 8.52
CA ARG A 25 7.17 5.54 9.34
C ARG A 25 5.77 6.07 9.05
N LEU A 26 5.61 7.38 9.03
CA LEU A 26 4.32 8.00 8.79
C LEU A 26 3.81 7.73 7.36
N ALA A 27 4.70 7.74 6.37
CA ALA A 27 4.35 7.36 5.00
C ALA A 27 3.84 5.91 4.93
N ASP A 28 4.49 4.98 5.61
CA ASP A 28 4.02 3.59 5.68
C ASP A 28 2.64 3.45 6.35
N GLU A 29 2.43 4.12 7.47
CA GLU A 29 1.14 4.16 8.16
C GLU A 29 0.04 4.74 7.27
N GLN A 30 0.32 5.85 6.57
CA GLN A 30 -0.63 6.50 5.67
C GLN A 30 -1.00 5.61 4.48
N ILE A 31 -0.03 4.91 3.89
CA ILE A 31 -0.28 3.98 2.77
C ILE A 31 -1.12 2.80 3.25
N ARG A 32 -0.78 2.18 4.38
CA ARG A 32 -1.56 1.08 4.97
C ARG A 32 -2.98 1.53 5.34
N ALA A 33 -3.14 2.73 5.89
CA ALA A 33 -4.46 3.27 6.21
C ALA A 33 -5.32 3.45 4.97
N LEU A 34 -4.79 4.07 3.90
CA LEU A 34 -5.50 4.24 2.64
C LEU A 34 -5.95 2.90 2.03
N VAL A 35 -5.05 1.90 2.02
CA VAL A 35 -5.40 0.58 1.49
C VAL A 35 -6.43 -0.11 2.39
N GLY A 36 -6.32 0.03 3.71
CA GLY A 36 -7.32 -0.46 4.66
C GLY A 36 -8.72 0.14 4.41
N GLU A 37 -8.80 1.44 4.13
CA GLU A 37 -10.06 2.10 3.74
C GLU A 37 -10.64 1.55 2.43
N ALA A 38 -9.78 1.29 1.43
CA ALA A 38 -10.20 0.67 0.18
C ALA A 38 -10.75 -0.75 0.40
N LEU A 39 -10.11 -1.55 1.26
CA LEU A 39 -10.60 -2.88 1.63
C LEU A 39 -11.93 -2.81 2.39
N ALA A 40 -12.07 -1.87 3.33
CA ALA A 40 -13.32 -1.66 4.05
C ALA A 40 -14.48 -1.33 3.09
N LEU A 41 -14.23 -0.48 2.08
CA LEU A 41 -15.20 -0.17 1.03
C LEU A 41 -15.61 -1.40 0.22
N LEU A 42 -14.65 -2.27 -0.14
CA LEU A 42 -14.95 -3.51 -0.86
C LEU A 42 -15.81 -4.44 -0.02
N ASN A 43 -15.48 -4.59 1.26
CA ASN A 43 -16.28 -5.39 2.18
C ASN A 43 -17.69 -4.85 2.35
N GLU A 44 -17.86 -3.52 2.48
CA GLU A 44 -19.18 -2.89 2.55
C GLU A 44 -20.03 -3.18 1.31
N ARG A 45 -19.43 -3.17 0.11
CA ARG A 45 -20.14 -3.33 -1.16
C ARG A 45 -20.38 -4.78 -1.56
N HIS A 46 -19.45 -5.67 -1.20
CA HIS A 46 -19.35 -7.02 -1.78
C HIS A 46 -19.22 -8.12 -0.71
N ALA A 47 -19.61 -7.88 0.55
CA ALA A 47 -19.49 -8.84 1.66
C ALA A 47 -19.89 -10.29 1.28
N ASP A 48 -21.03 -10.46 0.60
CA ASP A 48 -21.56 -11.77 0.21
C ASP A 48 -20.69 -12.52 -0.82
N TYR A 49 -19.75 -11.82 -1.47
CA TYR A 49 -18.87 -12.36 -2.51
C TYR A 49 -17.46 -12.69 -2.01
N PHE A 50 -17.13 -12.35 -0.76
CA PHE A 50 -15.91 -12.83 -0.11
C PHE A 50 -16.05 -14.30 0.27
N THR A 51 -15.78 -15.19 -0.68
CA THR A 51 -15.83 -16.64 -0.47
C THR A 51 -14.52 -17.30 -0.88
N GLY A 52 -14.15 -18.38 -0.21
CA GLY A 52 -12.96 -19.17 -0.53
C GLY A 52 -11.66 -18.36 -0.56
N GLU A 53 -11.02 -18.33 -1.73
CA GLU A 53 -9.75 -17.64 -1.96
C GLU A 53 -9.85 -16.13 -1.74
N ALA A 54 -10.94 -15.49 -2.19
CA ALA A 54 -11.13 -14.05 -2.01
C ALA A 54 -11.21 -13.64 -0.53
N MET A 55 -11.85 -14.45 0.32
CA MET A 55 -11.87 -14.21 1.78
C MET A 55 -10.47 -14.36 2.39
N THR A 56 -9.72 -15.39 1.96
CA THR A 56 -8.35 -15.62 2.46
C THR A 56 -7.42 -14.46 2.09
N SER A 57 -7.55 -13.96 0.86
CA SER A 57 -6.82 -12.81 0.37
C SER A 57 -7.17 -11.53 1.13
N TYR A 58 -8.47 -11.28 1.33
CA TYR A 58 -8.94 -10.15 2.12
C TYR A 58 -8.38 -10.14 3.55
N ASP A 59 -8.48 -11.27 4.26
CA ASP A 59 -7.97 -11.41 5.62
C ASP A 59 -6.45 -11.17 5.69
N THR A 60 -5.72 -11.66 4.69
CA THR A 60 -4.27 -11.45 4.57
C THR A 60 -3.94 -9.98 4.38
N LEU A 61 -4.63 -9.31 3.46
CA LEU A 61 -4.45 -7.90 3.15
C LEU A 61 -4.81 -7.00 4.35
N ILE A 62 -5.91 -7.27 5.05
CA ILE A 62 -6.29 -6.54 6.25
C ILE A 62 -5.22 -6.65 7.33
N ARG A 63 -4.69 -7.86 7.58
CA ARG A 63 -3.61 -8.05 8.56
C ARG A 63 -2.37 -7.24 8.20
N ARG A 64 -2.03 -7.11 6.93
CA ARG A 64 -0.89 -6.29 6.47
C ARG A 64 -1.14 -4.79 6.63
N CYS A 65 -2.40 -4.36 6.54
CA CYS A 65 -2.77 -2.97 6.81
C CYS A 65 -2.69 -2.66 8.32
N GLU A 66 -3.15 -3.59 9.16
CA GLU A 66 -3.15 -3.44 10.62
C GLU A 66 -1.76 -3.56 11.25
N PHE A 67 -0.94 -4.49 10.75
CA PHE A 67 0.36 -4.83 11.33
C PHE A 67 1.47 -4.65 10.31
N VAL A 68 2.42 -3.78 10.63
CA VAL A 68 3.64 -3.62 9.83
C VAL A 68 4.47 -4.91 9.85
N ASN A 69 4.94 -5.32 8.67
CA ASN A 69 5.93 -6.39 8.55
C ASN A 69 7.21 -5.98 9.28
N GLN A 70 7.69 -6.82 10.20
CA GLN A 70 8.85 -6.50 11.05
C GLN A 70 10.13 -6.26 10.24
N GLU A 71 10.30 -6.95 9.12
CA GLU A 71 11.46 -6.73 8.25
C GLU A 71 11.40 -5.37 7.56
N VAL A 72 10.24 -5.02 7.02
CA VAL A 72 9.93 -3.71 6.42
C VAL A 72 10.11 -2.60 7.46
N PHE A 73 9.60 -2.80 8.67
CA PHE A 73 9.73 -1.86 9.79
C PHE A 73 11.19 -1.56 10.10
N ARG A 74 12.05 -2.57 10.24
CA ARG A 74 13.49 -2.34 10.48
C ARG A 74 14.14 -1.48 9.39
N PHE A 75 13.69 -1.65 8.14
CA PHE A 75 14.22 -0.87 7.03
C PHE A 75 13.74 0.58 7.07
N ILE A 76 12.46 0.80 7.26
CA ILE A 76 11.86 2.13 7.49
C ILE A 76 12.60 2.86 8.63
N GLU A 77 12.89 2.13 9.70
CA GLU A 77 13.57 2.64 10.88
C GLU A 77 14.99 3.09 10.57
N TYR A 78 15.83 2.19 10.06
CA TYR A 78 17.28 2.38 10.08
C TYR A 78 17.92 2.69 8.72
N ALA A 79 17.16 2.67 7.61
CA ALA A 79 17.73 2.90 6.29
C ALA A 79 18.19 4.34 6.08
N THR A 80 19.34 4.48 5.40
CA THR A 80 19.80 5.76 4.86
C THR A 80 19.47 5.80 3.37
N LEU A 81 18.48 6.61 2.98
CA LEU A 81 18.01 6.68 1.60
C LEU A 81 18.64 7.86 0.86
N ASN A 82 19.30 7.57 -0.26
CA ASN A 82 19.64 8.61 -1.25
C ASN A 82 18.39 9.05 -2.03
N ASP A 83 18.49 10.15 -2.78
CA ASP A 83 17.32 10.70 -3.47
C ASP A 83 16.76 9.76 -4.55
N GLY A 84 17.61 9.00 -5.24
CA GLY A 84 17.15 7.99 -6.21
C GLY A 84 16.25 6.93 -5.57
N ARG A 85 16.60 6.46 -4.37
CA ARG A 85 15.78 5.52 -3.60
C ARG A 85 14.47 6.12 -3.12
N LYS A 86 14.46 7.39 -2.73
CA LYS A 86 13.20 8.07 -2.37
C LYS A 86 12.24 8.15 -3.55
N VAL A 87 12.74 8.43 -4.76
CA VAL A 87 11.94 8.42 -5.99
C VAL A 87 11.40 7.02 -6.29
N GLU A 88 12.22 5.99 -6.13
CA GLU A 88 11.81 4.61 -6.36
C GLU A 88 10.71 4.17 -5.39
N LEU A 89 10.88 4.41 -4.09
CA LEU A 89 9.85 4.11 -3.10
C LEU A 89 8.56 4.89 -3.37
N ALA A 90 8.67 6.18 -3.75
CA ALA A 90 7.51 6.97 -4.15
C ALA A 90 6.75 6.32 -5.32
N ARG A 91 7.45 5.76 -6.32
CA ARG A 91 6.80 5.11 -7.47
C ARG A 91 6.07 3.84 -7.09
N VAL A 92 6.67 3.05 -6.21
CA VAL A 92 6.06 1.80 -5.75
C VAL A 92 4.85 2.09 -4.86
N ASP A 93 4.96 3.06 -3.95
CA ASP A 93 3.83 3.52 -3.12
C ASP A 93 2.72 4.11 -3.98
N TYR A 94 3.06 4.90 -5.01
CA TYR A 94 2.08 5.44 -5.94
C TYR A 94 1.31 4.34 -6.69
N ALA A 95 2.00 3.28 -7.14
CA ALA A 95 1.33 2.16 -7.80
C ALA A 95 0.32 1.47 -6.87
N LEU A 96 0.65 1.30 -5.59
CA LEU A 96 -0.26 0.75 -4.59
C LEU A 96 -1.44 1.69 -4.31
N VAL A 97 -1.19 3.00 -4.16
CA VAL A 97 -2.21 4.04 -3.97
C VAL A 97 -3.21 4.06 -5.13
N GLU A 98 -2.73 4.02 -6.38
CA GLU A 98 -3.59 4.02 -7.56
C GLU A 98 -4.39 2.72 -7.66
N LYS A 99 -3.80 1.58 -7.28
CA LYS A 99 -4.53 0.31 -7.21
C LYS A 99 -5.63 0.37 -6.15
N ALA A 100 -5.36 0.92 -4.97
CA ALA A 100 -6.35 1.13 -3.91
C ALA A 100 -7.50 2.06 -4.38
N ALA A 101 -7.18 3.12 -5.13
CA ALA A 101 -8.18 4.05 -5.66
C ALA A 101 -9.19 3.39 -6.62
N GLN A 102 -8.83 2.27 -7.26
CA GLN A 102 -9.72 1.51 -8.14
C GLN A 102 -10.79 0.70 -7.39
N ALA A 103 -10.74 0.61 -6.07
CA ALA A 103 -11.70 -0.16 -5.27
C ALA A 103 -13.17 0.26 -5.51
N CYS A 104 -13.42 1.52 -5.85
CA CYS A 104 -14.77 2.01 -6.15
C CYS A 104 -15.36 1.47 -7.47
N GLU A 105 -14.52 0.92 -8.36
CA GLU A 105 -14.90 0.40 -9.67
C GLU A 105 -14.99 -1.14 -9.68
N VAL A 106 -14.56 -1.80 -8.60
CA VAL A 106 -14.58 -3.26 -8.47
C VAL A 106 -16.01 -3.78 -8.44
N THR A 107 -16.25 -4.85 -9.20
CA THR A 107 -17.52 -5.61 -9.21
C THR A 107 -17.32 -6.94 -8.50
N ALA A 108 -18.42 -7.65 -8.24
CA ALA A 108 -18.37 -8.97 -7.63
C ALA A 108 -17.52 -9.96 -8.46
N GLU A 109 -17.59 -9.88 -9.79
CA GLU A 109 -16.87 -10.78 -10.70
C GLU A 109 -15.36 -10.51 -10.73
N SER A 110 -14.94 -9.26 -10.53
CA SER A 110 -13.53 -8.86 -10.57
C SER A 110 -12.87 -8.81 -9.18
N LEU A 111 -13.62 -9.06 -8.11
CA LEU A 111 -13.15 -8.94 -6.73
C LEU A 111 -11.91 -9.81 -6.45
N ALA A 112 -11.96 -11.10 -6.80
CA ALA A 112 -10.86 -12.02 -6.51
C ALA A 112 -9.58 -11.62 -7.27
N GLU A 113 -9.70 -11.25 -8.55
CA GLU A 113 -8.59 -10.76 -9.35
C GLU A 113 -8.00 -9.47 -8.76
N TYR A 114 -8.87 -8.54 -8.36
CA TYR A 114 -8.45 -7.29 -7.75
C TYR A 114 -7.66 -7.51 -6.46
N LEU A 115 -8.13 -8.39 -5.57
CA LEU A 115 -7.43 -8.71 -4.32
C LEU A 115 -6.05 -9.31 -4.59
N GLY A 116 -5.94 -10.24 -5.55
CA GLY A 116 -4.64 -10.79 -5.95
C GLY A 116 -3.69 -9.74 -6.53
N GLN A 117 -4.21 -8.78 -7.32
CA GLN A 117 -3.41 -7.64 -7.80
C GLN A 117 -2.94 -6.73 -6.67
N LEU A 118 -3.78 -6.52 -5.65
CA LEU A 118 -3.45 -5.70 -4.49
C LEU A 118 -2.39 -6.38 -3.61
N GLU A 119 -2.47 -7.70 -3.42
CA GLU A 119 -1.42 -8.48 -2.75
C GLU A 119 -0.08 -8.38 -3.47
N ALA A 120 -0.07 -8.57 -4.80
CA ALA A 120 1.15 -8.45 -5.59
C ALA A 120 1.76 -7.04 -5.51
N ALA A 121 0.92 -5.99 -5.45
CA ALA A 121 1.39 -4.62 -5.26
C ALA A 121 2.02 -4.40 -3.89
N PHE A 122 1.45 -4.98 -2.83
CA PHE A 122 2.04 -4.97 -1.50
C PHE A 122 3.36 -5.75 -1.44
N ASP A 123 3.43 -6.93 -2.06
CA ASP A 123 4.68 -7.72 -2.10
C ASP A 123 5.79 -6.99 -2.85
N HIS A 124 5.44 -6.35 -3.97
CA HIS A 124 6.37 -5.51 -4.69
C HIS A 124 6.86 -4.33 -3.83
N ARG A 125 5.98 -3.71 -3.04
CA ARG A 125 6.34 -2.67 -2.08
C ARG A 125 7.28 -3.17 -0.98
N ASP A 126 6.94 -4.28 -0.33
CA ASP A 126 7.74 -4.85 0.74
C ASP A 126 9.13 -5.26 0.20
N GLY A 127 9.18 -5.85 -1.00
CA GLY A 127 10.42 -6.15 -1.71
C GLY A 127 11.23 -4.89 -2.01
N ALA A 128 10.61 -3.86 -2.58
CA ALA A 128 11.30 -2.59 -2.87
C ALA A 128 11.87 -1.95 -1.60
N ILE A 129 11.17 -2.02 -0.46
CA ILE A 129 11.67 -1.47 0.81
C ILE A 129 12.86 -2.27 1.33
N THR A 130 12.81 -3.60 1.22
CA THR A 130 13.80 -4.51 1.83
C THR A 130 15.01 -4.81 0.94
N GLU A 131 14.88 -4.71 -0.39
CA GLU A 131 15.96 -4.85 -1.38
C GLU A 131 16.93 -3.65 -1.42
N ALA A 132 16.69 -2.60 -0.62
CA ALA A 132 17.55 -1.42 -0.56
C ALA A 132 18.92 -1.67 0.12
N VAL A 133 19.46 -2.90 0.05
CA VAL A 133 20.80 -3.33 0.51
C VAL A 133 21.79 -3.38 -0.65
#